data_AF-A0A5E3WUU3-F1
#
_entry.id   AF-A0A5E3WUU3-F1
#
_cell.length_a   1.000
_cell.length_b   1.000
_cell.length_c   1.000
_cell.angle_alpha   90.00
_cell.angle_beta   90.00
_cell.angle_gamma   90.00
#
_symmetry.space_group_name_H-M   'P 1'
#
loop_
_entity.id
_entity.type
_entity.pdbx_description
1 polymer ?
#
loop_
_entity_poly.entity_id
_entity_poly.type
_entity_poly.pdbx_seq_one_letter_code
_entity_poly.pdbx_strand_id
1 'polypeptide(L)'
;MFAAASTSPLVSLFSSSSSEPLALFSVNTDPNLPSDSFAHLLDDATSQPAPPESVSLISPHPLDSERGKGRELTQTVLHLQSPTLRTTYIRCPPEREDVADLGLGLPQLHLQVRNLGREWSFEVGVVDVMGRRGTIRCSTFQKRPCLKHGASRYPLLHLPLSFPKASSTPLTTWTTVSIHLPSLMAHFSSPAFEETEEGYSDGRLALPRGRYSHSSYIKVYATCRLRRIWFSQGAGSAAAEKPWELQLYSED
;
A
#
# COMPACT_ATOMS: atom_id res chain seq x y z
N MET A 1 18.54 0.66 2.56
CA MET A 1 18.51 -0.13 1.32
C MET A 1 18.79 0.72 0.08
N PHE A 2 18.16 1.89 -0.08
CA PHE A 2 18.30 2.73 -1.28
C PHE A 2 18.95 4.11 -1.02
N ALA A 3 19.62 4.32 0.11
CA ALA A 3 20.18 5.63 0.49
C ALA A 3 21.20 6.20 -0.52
N ALA A 4 21.81 5.36 -1.37
CA ALA A 4 22.74 5.76 -2.43
C ALA A 4 22.11 5.83 -3.84
N ALA A 5 20.85 5.43 -3.99
CA ALA A 5 20.15 5.35 -5.28
C ALA A 5 19.19 6.55 -5.44
N SER A 6 19.69 7.72 -5.86
CA SER A 6 18.81 8.89 -6.03
C SER A 6 19.27 9.88 -7.10
N THR A 7 19.54 9.41 -8.31
CA THR A 7 19.42 10.25 -9.52
C THR A 7 18.16 9.94 -10.33
N SER A 8 17.54 8.77 -10.12
CA SER A 8 16.33 8.41 -10.86
C SER A 8 15.11 9.16 -10.32
N PRO A 9 14.29 9.79 -11.18
CA PRO A 9 13.04 10.43 -10.77
C PRO A 9 11.94 9.41 -10.42
N LEU A 10 12.20 8.11 -10.63
CA LEU A 10 11.26 7.01 -10.41
C LEU A 10 11.96 5.75 -9.90
N VAL A 11 11.39 5.10 -8.90
CA VAL A 11 11.88 3.81 -8.37
C VAL A 11 10.70 2.85 -8.23
N SER A 12 10.74 1.75 -8.97
CA SER A 12 9.80 0.63 -8.82
C SER A 12 10.29 -0.30 -7.70
N LEU A 13 9.46 -0.53 -6.69
CA LEU A 13 9.76 -1.46 -5.59
C LEU A 13 9.16 -2.84 -5.81
N PHE A 14 7.97 -2.90 -6.40
CA PHE A 14 7.25 -4.14 -6.64
C PHE A 14 6.65 -4.11 -8.04
N SER A 15 6.83 -5.22 -8.77
CA SER A 15 6.15 -5.51 -10.03
C SER A 15 5.79 -6.98 -10.04
N SER A 16 4.50 -7.31 -10.14
CA SER A 16 4.03 -8.70 -10.16
C SER A 16 4.52 -9.50 -11.37
N SER A 17 4.93 -8.82 -12.44
CA SER A 17 5.53 -9.41 -13.64
C SER A 17 7.06 -9.55 -13.58
N SER A 18 7.70 -9.24 -12.45
CA SER A 18 9.13 -9.48 -12.25
C SER A 18 9.40 -10.99 -12.10
N SER A 19 10.63 -11.43 -12.38
CA SER A 19 11.06 -12.81 -12.11
C SER A 19 11.03 -13.15 -10.62
N GLU A 20 11.32 -12.17 -9.75
CA GLU A 20 11.27 -12.32 -8.30
C GLU A 20 10.51 -11.15 -7.65
N PRO A 21 9.17 -11.07 -7.78
CA PRO A 21 8.37 -9.91 -7.35
C PRO A 21 8.54 -9.55 -5.87
N LEU A 22 8.84 -10.55 -5.04
CA LEU A 22 8.93 -10.42 -3.59
C LEU A 22 10.38 -10.40 -3.08
N ALA A 23 11.40 -10.27 -3.95
CA ALA A 23 12.82 -10.29 -3.54
C ALA A 23 13.16 -9.25 -2.44
N LEU A 24 12.48 -8.10 -2.46
CA LEU A 24 12.66 -7.02 -1.47
C LEU A 24 11.65 -7.05 -0.32
N PHE A 25 10.76 -8.05 -0.28
CA PHE A 25 9.63 -8.10 0.62
C PHE A 25 9.68 -9.33 1.54
N SER A 26 9.37 -9.15 2.82
CA SER A 26 8.90 -10.26 3.65
C SER A 26 7.41 -10.45 3.43
N VAL A 27 6.97 -11.71 3.40
CA VAL A 27 5.56 -12.10 3.43
C VAL A 27 5.25 -12.61 4.83
N ASN A 28 4.22 -12.05 5.45
CA ASN A 28 3.66 -12.56 6.70
C ASN A 28 2.24 -13.06 6.44
N THR A 29 1.90 -14.24 6.93
CA THR A 29 0.56 -14.84 6.86
C THR A 29 0.11 -15.26 8.24
N ASP A 30 -1.19 -15.29 8.48
CA ASP A 30 -1.74 -15.77 9.75
C ASP A 30 -1.52 -17.28 9.91
N PRO A 31 -0.70 -17.74 10.87
CA PRO A 31 -0.43 -19.16 11.05
C PRO A 31 -1.65 -19.93 11.59
N ASN A 32 -2.63 -19.23 12.18
CA ASN A 32 -3.84 -19.86 12.72
C ASN A 32 -4.92 -20.07 11.66
N LEU A 33 -4.79 -19.44 10.47
CA LEU A 33 -5.75 -19.51 9.38
C LEU A 33 -5.08 -19.81 8.03
N PRO A 34 -4.33 -20.93 7.92
CA PRO A 34 -3.52 -21.24 6.74
C PRO A 34 -4.35 -21.49 5.47
N SER A 35 -5.63 -21.84 5.60
CA SER A 35 -6.58 -22.02 4.50
C SER A 35 -7.10 -20.71 3.91
N ASP A 36 -6.97 -19.60 4.65
CA ASP A 36 -7.59 -18.32 4.30
C ASP A 36 -6.58 -17.18 4.20
N SER A 37 -5.38 -17.38 4.73
CA SER A 37 -4.30 -16.39 4.84
C SER A 37 -3.10 -16.75 3.97
N PHE A 38 -2.99 -16.13 2.81
CA PHE A 38 -1.93 -16.45 1.85
C PHE A 38 -1.61 -15.28 0.91
N ALA A 39 -0.45 -15.40 0.26
CA ALA A 39 -0.05 -14.57 -0.87
C ALA A 39 0.27 -15.49 -2.05
N HIS A 40 -0.34 -15.25 -3.21
CA HIS A 40 -0.20 -16.12 -4.38
C HIS A 40 -0.17 -15.31 -5.67
N LEU A 41 0.73 -15.66 -6.59
CA LEU A 41 0.78 -15.04 -7.92
C LEU A 41 -0.20 -15.78 -8.84
N LEU A 42 -1.12 -15.03 -9.44
CA LEU A 42 -2.12 -15.55 -10.37
C LEU A 42 -2.41 -14.54 -11.47
N ASP A 43 -2.98 -14.99 -12.57
CA ASP A 43 -3.52 -14.17 -13.64
C ASP A 43 -4.84 -13.53 -13.18
N ASP A 44 -4.98 -12.22 -13.39
CA ASP A 44 -6.12 -11.47 -12.85
C ASP A 44 -7.47 -11.83 -13.52
N ALA A 45 -7.48 -12.24 -14.79
CA ALA A 45 -8.69 -12.64 -15.49
C ALA A 45 -9.12 -14.08 -15.14
N THR A 46 -8.18 -15.02 -15.21
CA THR A 46 -8.44 -16.46 -15.08
C THR A 46 -8.30 -16.99 -13.65
N SER A 47 -7.64 -16.24 -12.77
CA SER A 47 -7.26 -16.67 -11.42
C SER A 47 -6.39 -17.93 -11.39
N GLN A 48 -5.56 -18.11 -12.43
CA GLN A 48 -4.64 -19.24 -12.56
C GLN A 48 -3.17 -18.81 -12.39
N PRO A 49 -2.27 -19.68 -11.89
CA PRO A 49 -2.56 -21.02 -11.38
C PRO A 49 -3.40 -20.96 -10.10
N ALA A 50 -4.27 -21.95 -9.91
CA ALA A 50 -5.03 -22.06 -8.68
C ALA A 50 -4.09 -22.08 -7.45
N PRO A 51 -4.48 -21.46 -6.32
CA PRO A 51 -3.75 -21.64 -5.07
C PRO A 51 -3.80 -23.12 -4.64
N PRO A 52 -2.96 -23.55 -3.68
CA PRO A 52 -3.00 -24.90 -3.14
C PRO A 52 -4.42 -25.33 -2.75
N GLU A 53 -4.79 -26.59 -2.99
CA GLU A 53 -6.17 -27.09 -2.85
C GLU A 53 -6.80 -26.87 -1.46
N SER A 54 -5.98 -26.65 -0.44
CA SER A 54 -6.40 -26.35 0.94
C SER A 54 -6.93 -24.93 1.14
N VAL A 55 -6.99 -24.11 0.09
CA VAL A 55 -7.22 -22.66 0.17
C VAL A 55 -8.42 -22.22 -0.65
N SER A 56 -9.33 -21.47 -0.03
CA SER A 56 -10.48 -20.89 -0.73
C SER A 56 -10.13 -19.53 -1.34
N LEU A 57 -10.20 -19.39 -2.67
CA LEU A 57 -9.91 -18.12 -3.34
C LEU A 57 -11.15 -17.21 -3.36
N ILE A 58 -11.02 -15.99 -2.85
CA ILE A 58 -12.06 -14.97 -2.99
C ILE A 58 -11.95 -14.33 -4.38
N SER A 59 -13.02 -14.42 -5.16
CA SER A 59 -13.11 -13.71 -6.42
C SER A 59 -13.35 -12.21 -6.20
N PRO A 60 -12.70 -11.33 -6.99
CA PRO A 60 -13.05 -9.92 -6.99
C PRO A 60 -14.52 -9.73 -7.37
N HIS A 61 -15.19 -8.72 -6.81
CA HIS A 61 -16.54 -8.38 -7.26
C HIS A 61 -16.51 -7.99 -8.76
N PRO A 62 -17.46 -8.50 -9.56
CA PRO A 62 -17.63 -8.02 -10.93
C PRO A 62 -18.03 -6.54 -10.91
N LEU A 63 -17.66 -5.81 -11.95
CA LEU A 63 -18.25 -4.49 -12.21
C LEU A 63 -19.74 -4.69 -12.51
N ASP A 64 -20.59 -3.80 -12.02
CA ASP A 64 -22.06 -3.91 -12.17
C ASP A 64 -22.45 -4.32 -13.59
N SER A 65 -23.15 -5.44 -13.66
CA SER A 65 -23.38 -6.28 -14.83
C SER A 65 -24.25 -5.66 -15.94
N GLU A 66 -24.67 -4.41 -15.80
CA GLU A 66 -25.60 -3.75 -16.73
C GLU A 66 -24.91 -3.23 -18.01
N ARG A 67 -23.58 -3.02 -18.01
CA ARG A 67 -22.82 -2.53 -19.19
C ARG A 67 -21.44 -3.19 -19.38
N GLY A 68 -21.38 -4.50 -19.15
CA GLY A 68 -20.23 -5.34 -19.48
C GLY A 68 -19.25 -5.55 -18.31
N LYS A 69 -18.54 -6.69 -18.36
CA LYS A 69 -17.35 -6.92 -17.52
C LYS A 69 -16.37 -5.81 -17.88
N GLY A 70 -16.24 -4.77 -17.06
CA GLY A 70 -15.23 -3.75 -17.35
C GLY A 70 -13.86 -4.42 -17.47
N ARG A 71 -13.02 -3.88 -18.33
CA ARG A 71 -11.98 -4.66 -18.99
C ARG A 71 -11.02 -5.29 -17.95
N GLU A 72 -10.94 -6.61 -17.97
CA GLU A 72 -10.09 -7.41 -17.09
C GLU A 72 -8.64 -7.30 -17.55
N LEU A 73 -7.68 -7.20 -16.61
CA LEU A 73 -6.28 -7.27 -16.97
C LEU A 73 -5.90 -8.75 -17.15
N THR A 74 -5.36 -9.12 -18.30
CA THR A 74 -4.77 -10.44 -18.57
C THR A 74 -3.31 -10.45 -18.11
N GLN A 75 -3.10 -10.23 -16.80
CA GLN A 75 -1.76 -10.07 -16.24
C GLN A 75 -1.60 -10.81 -14.92
N THR A 76 -0.37 -11.29 -14.68
CA THR A 76 0.04 -11.82 -13.38
C THR A 76 0.00 -10.73 -12.33
N VAL A 77 -0.66 -11.01 -11.20
CA VAL A 77 -0.83 -10.14 -10.05
C VAL A 77 -0.62 -10.93 -8.77
N LEU A 78 -0.23 -10.24 -7.71
CA LEU A 78 -0.13 -10.84 -6.39
C LEU A 78 -1.47 -10.73 -5.68
N HIS A 79 -2.11 -11.86 -5.44
CA HIS A 79 -3.32 -11.98 -4.64
C HIS A 79 -2.93 -12.17 -3.17
N LEU A 80 -3.26 -11.21 -2.31
CA LEU A 80 -3.12 -11.36 -0.86
C LEU A 80 -4.50 -11.49 -0.24
N GLN A 81 -4.68 -12.52 0.58
CA GLN A 81 -5.97 -12.81 1.20
C GLN A 81 -5.79 -13.14 2.68
N SER A 82 -6.74 -12.67 3.50
CA SER A 82 -6.87 -13.04 4.91
C SER A 82 -8.23 -12.57 5.43
N PRO A 83 -8.89 -13.28 6.34
CA PRO A 83 -10.02 -12.75 7.10
C PRO A 83 -9.56 -11.77 8.19
N THR A 84 -8.29 -11.85 8.61
CA THR A 84 -7.66 -11.03 9.63
C THR A 84 -6.66 -10.07 8.98
N LEU A 85 -7.07 -8.81 8.80
CA LEU A 85 -6.28 -7.83 8.05
C LEU A 85 -4.89 -7.61 8.63
N ARG A 86 -4.76 -7.58 9.98
CA ARG A 86 -3.51 -7.19 10.65
C ARG A 86 -2.40 -8.23 10.58
N THR A 87 -2.73 -9.50 10.38
CA THR A 87 -1.79 -10.63 10.50
C THR A 87 -1.27 -11.11 9.15
N THR A 88 -1.86 -10.68 8.03
CA THR A 88 -1.37 -11.04 6.70
C THR A 88 -1.01 -9.80 5.89
N TYR A 89 0.27 -9.69 5.50
CA TYR A 89 0.80 -8.54 4.77
C TYR A 89 2.10 -8.88 4.06
N ILE A 90 2.48 -8.04 3.10
CA ILE A 90 3.85 -7.94 2.61
C ILE A 90 4.49 -6.65 3.12
N ARG A 91 5.80 -6.68 3.33
CA ARG A 91 6.54 -5.54 3.85
C ARG A 91 7.90 -5.40 3.18
N CYS A 92 8.23 -4.19 2.72
CA CYS A 92 9.56 -3.84 2.24
C CYS A 92 10.10 -2.64 3.04
N PRO A 93 11.33 -2.72 3.56
CA PRO A 93 12.19 -3.91 3.59
C PRO A 93 11.64 -4.97 4.56
N PRO A 94 12.13 -6.22 4.50
CA PRO A 94 11.80 -7.25 5.48
C PRO A 94 12.03 -6.74 6.90
N GLU A 95 11.13 -7.06 7.82
CA GLU A 95 11.29 -6.70 9.23
C GLU A 95 12.47 -7.47 9.82
N ARG A 96 13.54 -6.75 10.18
CA ARG A 96 14.76 -7.27 10.81
C ARG A 96 15.10 -6.38 12.01
N GLU A 97 15.74 -6.95 13.02
CA GLU A 97 16.17 -6.20 14.22
C GLU A 97 17.15 -5.08 13.85
N ASP A 98 17.97 -5.30 12.82
CA ASP A 98 18.88 -4.32 12.24
C ASP A 98 18.13 -3.42 11.25
N VAL A 99 17.86 -2.19 11.69
CA VAL A 99 17.00 -1.15 11.09
C VAL A 99 17.49 -0.69 9.71
N ALA A 100 17.42 -1.55 8.70
CA ALA A 100 17.62 -1.15 7.32
C ALA A 100 16.38 -0.37 6.88
N ASP A 101 16.41 0.96 6.96
CA ASP A 101 15.38 1.78 6.34
C ASP A 101 15.41 1.60 4.80
N LEU A 102 14.23 1.65 4.19
CA LEU A 102 14.07 1.73 2.75
C LEU A 102 14.95 2.86 2.19
N GLY A 103 14.87 4.05 2.80
CA GLY A 103 15.78 5.17 2.51
C GLY A 103 15.43 5.92 1.23
N LEU A 104 14.18 5.79 0.73
CA LEU A 104 13.75 6.45 -0.49
C LEU A 104 13.22 7.86 -0.22
N GLY A 105 13.95 8.86 -0.72
CA GLY A 105 13.62 10.29 -0.58
C GLY A 105 12.57 10.82 -1.57
N LEU A 106 12.01 9.96 -2.43
CA LEU A 106 11.00 10.36 -3.41
C LEU A 106 9.66 10.71 -2.70
N PRO A 107 9.00 11.83 -3.08
CA PRO A 107 7.85 12.37 -2.37
C PRO A 107 6.51 11.70 -2.68
N GLN A 108 6.35 11.09 -3.85
CA GLN A 108 5.10 10.41 -4.22
C GLN A 108 5.24 8.90 -4.05
N LEU A 109 4.26 8.28 -3.41
CA LEU A 109 4.07 6.84 -3.36
C LEU A 109 2.84 6.46 -4.17
N HIS A 110 2.97 5.41 -4.98
CA HIS A 110 1.89 4.88 -5.80
C HIS A 110 1.72 3.37 -5.63
N LEU A 111 0.48 2.91 -5.60
CA LEU A 111 0.10 1.50 -5.56
C LEU A 111 -0.97 1.22 -6.62
N GLN A 112 -0.79 0.17 -7.41
CA GLN A 112 -1.83 -0.36 -8.29
C GLN A 112 -2.46 -1.58 -7.66
N VAL A 113 -3.73 -1.42 -7.27
CA VAL A 113 -4.48 -2.42 -6.51
C VAL A 113 -5.87 -2.62 -7.10
N ARG A 114 -6.39 -3.84 -6.98
CA ARG A 114 -7.78 -4.18 -7.24
C ARG A 114 -8.44 -4.61 -5.94
N ASN A 115 -9.57 -3.99 -5.65
CA ASN A 115 -10.36 -4.26 -4.45
C ASN A 115 -11.05 -5.63 -4.56
N LEU A 116 -10.95 -6.45 -3.53
CA LEU A 116 -11.64 -7.75 -3.43
C LEU A 116 -13.00 -7.66 -2.72
N GLY A 117 -13.55 -6.46 -2.55
CA GLY A 117 -14.83 -6.25 -1.88
C GLY A 117 -14.77 -6.31 -0.36
N ARG A 118 -13.58 -6.25 0.21
CA ARG A 118 -13.35 -6.34 1.66
C ARG A 118 -12.58 -5.12 2.15
N GLU A 119 -12.53 -4.98 3.46
CA GLU A 119 -11.69 -3.96 4.10
C GLU A 119 -10.23 -4.10 3.65
N TRP A 120 -9.57 -2.98 3.39
CA TRP A 120 -8.19 -2.97 2.94
C TRP A 120 -7.42 -1.81 3.56
N SER A 121 -6.11 -1.98 3.74
CA SER A 121 -5.22 -0.91 4.18
C SER A 121 -3.78 -1.11 3.73
N PHE A 122 -3.01 -0.03 3.76
CA PHE A 122 -1.56 -0.06 3.63
C PHE A 122 -0.93 0.97 4.56
N GLU A 123 0.37 0.81 4.79
CA GLU A 123 1.20 1.70 5.60
C GLU A 123 2.48 2.09 4.89
N VAL A 124 2.92 3.30 5.18
CA VAL A 124 4.25 3.79 4.86
C VAL A 124 4.87 4.40 6.10
N GLY A 125 6.10 3.98 6.41
CA GLY A 125 6.91 4.64 7.42
C GLY A 125 7.55 5.88 6.82
N VAL A 126 7.47 7.00 7.52
CA VAL A 126 8.05 8.28 7.10
C VAL A 126 9.05 8.77 8.13
N VAL A 127 10.10 9.42 7.64
CA VAL A 127 11.16 10.01 8.46
C VAL A 127 11.32 11.47 8.07
N ASP A 128 11.42 12.35 9.05
CA ASP A 128 11.74 13.77 8.81
C ASP A 128 13.25 14.02 8.76
N VAL A 129 13.65 15.25 8.36
CA VAL A 129 15.07 15.64 8.29
C VAL A 129 15.82 15.61 9.63
N MET A 130 15.11 15.53 10.75
CA MET A 130 15.69 15.38 12.08
C MET A 130 15.76 13.92 12.53
N GLY A 131 15.39 12.96 11.68
CA GLY A 131 15.38 11.54 12.00
C GLY A 131 14.17 11.08 12.82
N ARG A 132 13.16 11.93 13.02
CA ARG A 132 11.94 11.56 13.75
C ARG A 132 11.05 10.74 12.82
N ARG A 133 10.46 9.68 13.38
CA ARG A 133 9.73 8.65 12.62
C ARG A 133 8.25 8.71 12.91
N GLY A 134 7.45 8.41 11.90
CA GLY A 134 6.01 8.18 12.03
C GLY A 134 5.52 7.17 11.00
N THR A 135 4.30 6.70 11.21
CA THR A 135 3.62 5.79 10.28
C THR A 135 2.39 6.50 9.73
N ILE A 136 2.22 6.47 8.41
CA ILE A 136 0.98 6.87 7.75
C ILE A 136 0.28 5.57 7.33
N ARG A 137 -0.95 5.37 7.80
CA ARG A 137 -1.82 4.27 7.37
C ARG A 137 -3.01 4.83 6.62
N CYS A 138 -3.30 4.28 5.46
CA CYS A 138 -4.52 4.58 4.70
C CYS A 138 -5.40 3.33 4.67
N SER A 139 -6.69 3.47 4.96
CA SER A 139 -7.59 2.31 5.02
C SER A 139 -9.03 2.60 4.62
N THR A 140 -9.73 1.59 4.13
CA THR A 140 -11.14 1.70 3.70
C THR A 140 -12.16 1.77 4.82
N PHE A 141 -11.77 1.42 6.06
CA PHE A 141 -12.65 1.41 7.23
C PHE A 141 -12.47 2.64 8.14
N GLN A 142 -11.44 3.45 7.90
CA GLN A 142 -11.27 4.71 8.61
C GLN A 142 -12.21 5.76 8.02
N LYS A 143 -13.02 6.40 8.87
CA LYS A 143 -13.99 7.42 8.44
C LYS A 143 -13.44 8.85 8.48
N ARG A 144 -12.56 9.14 9.44
CA ARG A 144 -11.97 10.47 9.66
C ARG A 144 -10.47 10.36 9.92
N PRO A 145 -9.64 11.32 9.49
CA PRO A 145 -8.23 11.33 9.87
C PRO A 145 -8.04 11.31 11.40
N CYS A 146 -7.05 10.55 11.86
CA CYS A 146 -6.75 10.38 13.28
C CYS A 146 -5.25 10.19 13.48
N LEU A 147 -4.69 10.77 14.54
CA LEU A 147 -3.34 10.58 15.04
C LEU A 147 -3.40 9.79 16.35
N LYS A 148 -2.79 8.61 16.37
CA LYS A 148 -2.74 7.72 17.53
C LYS A 148 -1.33 7.70 18.13
N HIS A 149 -1.27 7.79 19.46
CA HIS A 149 -0.05 7.72 20.26
C HIS A 149 -0.01 6.39 21.04
N GLY A 150 1.18 5.86 21.31
CA GLY A 150 1.38 4.73 22.25
C GLY A 150 1.01 3.32 21.75
N ALA A 151 0.19 3.16 20.70
CA ALA A 151 -0.20 1.84 20.18
C ALA A 151 0.92 1.09 19.42
N SER A 152 2.02 1.77 19.10
CA SER A 152 3.14 1.24 18.30
C SER A 152 4.43 1.97 18.68
N ARG A 153 5.57 1.47 18.19
CA ARG A 153 6.90 2.08 18.35
C ARG A 153 6.96 3.53 17.81
N TYR A 154 6.13 3.87 16.84
CA TYR A 154 6.06 5.20 16.21
C TYR A 154 4.63 5.74 16.19
N PRO A 155 4.43 7.07 16.22
CA PRO A 155 3.09 7.68 16.08
C PRO A 155 2.43 7.27 14.76
N LEU A 156 1.13 7.05 14.80
CA LEU A 156 0.34 6.56 13.66
C LEU A 156 -0.66 7.62 13.20
N LEU A 157 -0.44 8.18 12.01
CA LEU A 157 -1.43 8.98 11.29
C LEU A 157 -2.29 8.05 10.43
N HIS A 158 -3.54 7.84 10.83
CA HIS A 158 -4.50 6.97 10.16
C HIS A 158 -5.50 7.79 9.35
N LEU A 159 -5.48 7.61 8.02
CA LEU A 159 -6.26 8.37 7.05
C LEU A 159 -7.35 7.50 6.39
N PRO A 160 -8.51 8.09 6.05
CA PRO A 160 -9.52 7.44 5.24
C PRO A 160 -9.02 7.20 3.81
N LEU A 161 -9.41 6.06 3.23
CA LEU A 161 -9.19 5.72 1.83
C LEU A 161 -10.52 5.23 1.24
N SER A 162 -10.83 5.66 0.01
CA SER A 162 -12.00 5.17 -0.71
C SER A 162 -11.60 4.73 -2.10
N PHE A 163 -12.04 3.54 -2.51
CA PHE A 163 -11.98 3.13 -3.91
C PHE A 163 -13.05 3.88 -4.71
N PRO A 164 -12.84 4.12 -6.02
CA PRO A 164 -13.87 4.66 -6.90
C PRO A 164 -15.15 3.83 -6.80
N LYS A 165 -16.30 4.51 -6.70
CA LYS A 165 -17.62 3.84 -6.65
C LYS A 165 -17.92 3.18 -8.00
N ALA A 166 -18.64 2.06 -8.01
CA ALA A 166 -19.05 1.37 -9.25
C ALA A 166 -19.80 2.28 -10.25
N SER A 167 -20.52 3.29 -9.74
CA SER A 167 -21.22 4.31 -10.55
C SER A 167 -20.30 5.23 -11.36
N SER A 168 -18.97 5.16 -11.17
CA SER A 168 -17.99 6.00 -11.86
C SER A 168 -17.63 5.54 -13.28
N THR A 169 -18.32 4.51 -13.80
CA THR A 169 -18.04 3.88 -15.11
C THR A 169 -16.55 3.65 -15.35
N PRO A 170 -15.83 3.00 -14.43
CA PRO A 170 -14.39 2.84 -14.57
C PRO A 170 -14.09 1.87 -15.74
N LEU A 171 -13.16 2.24 -16.61
CA LEU A 171 -12.72 1.41 -17.74
C LEU A 171 -12.00 0.12 -17.31
N THR A 172 -11.63 0.01 -16.03
CA THR A 172 -10.96 -1.14 -15.43
C THR A 172 -11.32 -1.30 -13.95
N THR A 173 -11.24 -2.51 -13.42
CA THR A 173 -11.41 -2.84 -11.99
C THR A 173 -10.23 -2.39 -11.12
N TRP A 174 -9.14 -1.92 -11.74
CA TRP A 174 -7.91 -1.52 -11.08
C TRP A 174 -7.92 -0.05 -10.69
N THR A 175 -7.36 0.25 -9.52
CA THR A 175 -7.20 1.62 -9.01
C THR A 175 -5.71 1.91 -8.78
N THR A 176 -5.26 3.09 -9.19
CA THR A 176 -3.95 3.63 -8.78
C THR A 176 -4.16 4.55 -7.59
N VAL A 177 -3.77 4.11 -6.40
CA VAL A 177 -3.71 4.96 -5.20
C VAL A 177 -2.40 5.73 -5.23
N SER A 178 -2.47 7.06 -5.11
CA SER A 178 -1.28 7.93 -5.09
C SER A 178 -1.35 8.87 -3.89
N ILE A 179 -0.26 8.96 -3.13
CA ILE A 179 -0.16 9.89 -2.01
C ILE A 179 1.14 10.69 -2.07
N HIS A 180 1.03 11.97 -1.76
CA HIS A 180 2.17 12.87 -1.59
C HIS A 180 2.57 12.91 -0.11
N LEU A 181 3.67 12.25 0.22
CA LEU A 181 4.12 12.07 1.61
C LEU A 181 4.46 13.39 2.30
N PRO A 182 5.17 14.36 1.65
CA PRO A 182 5.50 15.63 2.30
C PRO A 182 4.29 16.43 2.76
N SER A 183 3.17 16.43 2.02
CA SER A 183 1.96 17.16 2.45
C SER A 183 1.30 16.55 3.68
N LEU A 184 1.49 15.25 3.91
CA LEU A 184 0.91 14.54 5.06
C LEU A 184 1.74 14.73 6.34
N MET A 185 3.00 15.17 6.23
CA MET A 185 3.86 15.41 7.40
C MET A 185 3.27 16.44 8.37
N ALA A 186 2.63 17.49 7.85
CA ALA A 186 2.02 18.55 8.67
C ALA A 186 0.93 18.02 9.62
N HIS A 187 0.27 16.91 9.26
CA HIS A 187 -0.81 16.33 10.04
C HIS A 187 -0.34 15.65 11.33
N PHE A 188 0.94 15.26 11.43
CA PHE A 188 1.51 14.75 12.69
C PHE A 188 1.65 15.81 13.79
N SER A 189 1.48 17.09 13.46
CA SER A 189 1.52 18.20 14.43
C SER A 189 0.16 18.87 14.60
N SER A 190 -0.88 18.33 13.97
CA SER A 190 -2.21 18.95 13.97
C SER A 190 -3.03 18.42 15.15
N PRO A 191 -3.42 19.28 16.11
CA PRO A 191 -4.27 18.86 17.22
C PRO A 191 -5.66 18.41 16.75
N ALA A 192 -6.08 18.80 15.54
CA ALA A 192 -7.37 18.40 14.97
C ALA A 192 -7.49 16.88 14.68
N PHE A 193 -6.37 16.15 14.72
CA PHE A 193 -6.36 14.71 14.51
C PHE A 193 -6.05 13.93 15.78
N GLU A 194 -5.72 14.58 16.90
CA GLU A 194 -5.44 13.86 18.15
C GLU A 194 -6.70 13.12 18.61
N GLU A 195 -6.62 11.79 18.72
CA GLU A 195 -7.63 11.00 19.42
C GLU A 195 -7.37 11.15 20.92
N THR A 196 -8.38 11.63 21.65
CA THR A 196 -8.38 11.72 23.12
C THR A 196 -8.59 10.31 23.71
N GLU A 197 -7.63 9.41 23.58
CA GLU A 197 -7.66 8.16 24.34
C GLU A 197 -7.10 8.39 25.75
N GLU A 198 -7.84 7.97 26.78
CA GLU A 198 -7.52 8.07 28.21
C GLU A 198 -6.36 7.16 28.66
N GLY A 199 -5.41 6.86 27.77
CA GLY A 199 -4.24 6.03 28.03
C GLY A 199 -2.99 6.88 28.18
N TYR A 200 -2.17 6.56 29.18
CA TYR A 200 -0.88 7.20 29.49
C TYR A 200 -0.14 7.68 28.24
N SER A 201 -0.22 8.97 27.95
CA SER A 201 0.60 9.62 26.96
C SER A 201 2.03 9.63 27.49
N ASP A 202 2.83 8.64 27.10
CA ASP A 202 4.28 8.78 27.27
C ASP A 202 4.71 9.93 26.36
N GLY A 203 4.82 11.13 26.94
CA GLY A 203 5.20 12.38 26.28
C GLY A 203 6.61 12.39 25.69
N ARG A 204 7.19 11.20 25.43
CA ARG A 204 8.56 10.96 24.99
C ARG A 204 8.68 10.59 23.52
N LEU A 205 7.60 10.20 22.83
CA LEU A 205 7.70 9.88 21.40
C LEU A 205 7.77 11.15 20.54
N ALA A 206 8.94 11.41 19.98
CA ALA A 206 9.19 12.56 19.13
C ALA A 206 8.39 12.45 17.82
N LEU A 207 7.37 13.28 17.66
CA LEU A 207 6.55 13.35 16.45
C LEU A 207 7.38 13.87 15.26
N PRO A 208 7.17 13.34 14.04
CA PRO A 208 7.79 13.89 12.85
C PRO A 208 7.15 15.24 12.50
N ARG A 209 7.71 16.32 13.04
CA ARG A 209 7.22 17.70 12.84
C ARG A 209 7.97 18.46 11.74
N GLY A 210 9.01 17.84 11.17
CA GLY A 210 9.90 18.47 10.20
C GLY A 210 9.50 18.23 8.76
N ARG A 211 10.32 18.75 7.85
CA ARG A 211 10.26 18.40 6.43
C ARG A 211 10.47 16.90 6.25
N TYR A 212 9.72 16.29 5.32
CA TYR A 212 9.95 14.93 4.87
C TYR A 212 11.41 14.74 4.42
N SER A 213 12.04 13.66 4.87
CA SER A 213 13.36 13.22 4.43
C SER A 213 13.22 12.03 3.50
N HIS A 214 12.63 10.94 3.98
CA HIS A 214 12.51 9.69 3.22
C HIS A 214 11.45 8.76 3.82
N SER A 215 11.09 7.75 3.03
CA SER A 215 10.29 6.62 3.49
C SER A 215 11.19 5.56 4.11
N SER A 216 10.83 5.06 5.29
CA SER A 216 11.55 4.00 6.00
C SER A 216 11.04 2.60 5.65
N TYR A 217 9.77 2.47 5.29
CA TYR A 217 9.19 1.20 4.86
C TYR A 217 7.88 1.39 4.10
N ILE A 218 7.43 0.34 3.41
CA ILE A 218 6.05 0.15 2.99
C ILE A 218 5.53 -1.22 3.45
N LYS A 219 4.27 -1.27 3.89
CA LYS A 219 3.57 -2.50 4.27
C LYS A 219 2.19 -2.50 3.61
N VAL A 220 1.85 -3.55 2.89
CA VAL A 220 0.55 -3.71 2.23
C VAL A 220 -0.16 -4.89 2.86
N TYR A 221 -1.34 -4.64 3.44
CA TYR A 221 -2.13 -5.70 4.07
C TYR A 221 -2.90 -6.51 3.05
N ALA A 222 -3.35 -7.69 3.49
CA ALA A 222 -4.16 -8.62 2.70
C ALA A 222 -5.48 -8.01 2.22
N THR A 223 -6.26 -8.85 1.52
CA THR A 223 -7.57 -8.55 0.89
C THR A 223 -7.51 -7.60 -0.31
N CYS A 224 -6.45 -7.73 -1.12
CA CYS A 224 -6.32 -7.08 -2.41
C CYS A 224 -5.61 -7.95 -3.44
N ARG A 225 -5.78 -7.61 -4.71
CA ARG A 225 -4.78 -7.93 -5.74
C ARG A 225 -3.85 -6.74 -5.95
N LEU A 226 -2.56 -6.99 -6.04
CA LEU A 226 -1.50 -5.99 -6.16
C LEU A 226 -0.71 -6.23 -7.44
N ARG A 227 -0.51 -5.17 -8.23
CA ARG A 227 0.26 -5.21 -9.48
C ARG A 227 1.59 -4.49 -9.37
N ARG A 228 1.59 -3.27 -8.82
CA ARG A 228 2.79 -2.42 -8.76
C ARG A 228 2.85 -1.56 -7.50
N ILE A 229 4.07 -1.32 -7.02
CA ILE A 229 4.39 -0.30 -6.02
C ILE A 229 5.59 0.48 -6.54
N TRP A 230 5.49 1.80 -6.64
CA TRP A 230 6.60 2.65 -7.05
C TRP A 230 6.56 4.01 -6.36
N PHE A 231 7.72 4.64 -6.33
CA PHE A 231 7.91 6.00 -5.87
C PHE A 231 8.30 6.92 -7.04
N SER A 232 7.93 8.20 -6.98
CA SER A 232 8.31 9.18 -8.00
C SER A 232 8.51 10.59 -7.43
N GLN A 233 9.20 11.45 -8.19
CA GLN A 233 9.47 12.85 -7.83
C GLN A 233 8.20 13.74 -7.84
N GLY A 234 7.09 13.28 -8.42
CA GLY A 234 5.90 14.10 -8.68
C GLY A 234 5.76 14.48 -10.15
N ALA A 235 4.51 14.78 -10.55
CA ALA A 235 4.16 15.13 -11.92
C ALA A 235 4.73 16.51 -12.32
N GLY A 236 6.00 16.53 -12.72
CA GLY A 236 6.52 17.56 -13.62
C GLY A 236 5.86 17.36 -14.99
N SER A 237 4.73 18.04 -15.19
CA SER A 237 3.86 18.01 -16.37
C SER A 237 3.07 16.70 -16.58
N ALA A 238 1.80 16.87 -16.92
CA ALA A 238 0.88 15.84 -17.38
C ALA A 238 1.27 15.20 -18.74
N ALA A 239 2.55 15.21 -19.12
CA ALA A 239 3.04 14.75 -20.43
C ALA A 239 4.50 14.25 -20.42
N ALA A 240 5.20 14.20 -19.28
CA ALA A 240 6.33 13.27 -19.17
C ALA A 240 5.72 11.88 -19.04
N GLU A 241 5.51 11.22 -20.18
CA GLU A 241 4.93 9.88 -20.34
C GLU A 241 5.24 9.03 -19.11
N LYS A 242 4.23 8.79 -18.26
CA LYS A 242 4.29 7.71 -17.30
C LYS A 242 4.69 6.48 -18.12
N PRO A 243 5.83 5.84 -17.85
CA PRO A 243 6.29 4.72 -18.65
C PRO A 243 5.14 3.74 -18.85
N TRP A 244 4.96 3.26 -20.09
CA TRP A 244 3.78 2.50 -20.48
C TRP A 244 3.52 1.32 -19.53
N GLU A 245 4.57 0.72 -18.99
CA GLU A 245 4.49 -0.37 -18.02
C GLU A 245 3.73 0.02 -16.75
N LEU A 246 3.77 1.29 -16.34
CA LEU A 246 3.08 1.80 -15.16
C LEU A 246 1.66 2.29 -15.48
N GLN A 247 1.24 2.32 -16.74
CA GLN A 247 -0.13 2.66 -17.11
C GLN A 247 -1.07 1.45 -16.94
N LEU A 248 -2.36 1.72 -16.80
CA LEU A 248 -3.41 0.69 -16.76
C LEU A 248 -3.98 0.57 -18.17
N TYR A 249 -3.46 -0.38 -18.95
CA TYR A 249 -4.04 -0.74 -20.24
C TYR A 249 -4.88 -1.98 -20.06
N SER A 250 -6.05 -1.97 -20.67
CA SER A 250 -6.82 -3.18 -20.89
C SER A 250 -6.59 -3.62 -22.33
N GLU A 251 -6.54 -4.94 -22.56
CA GLU A 251 -6.58 -5.46 -23.92
C GLU A 251 -7.97 -5.15 -24.52
N ASP A 252 -7.99 -4.76 -25.80
CA ASP A 252 -9.21 -4.44 -26.56
C ASP A 252 -10.01 -5.70 -26.91
#